data_AF-A0A4V1N105-F1
#
_entry.id   AF-A0A4V1N105-F1
#
_cell.length_a   1.000
_cell.length_b   1.000
_cell.length_c   1.000
_cell.angle_alpha   90.00
_cell.angle_beta   90.00
_cell.angle_gamma   90.00
#
_symmetry.space_group_name_H-M   'P 1'
#
loop_
_entity.id
_entity.type
_entity.pdbx_description
1 polymer ?
#
loop_
_entity_poly.entity_id
_entity_poly.type
_entity_poly.pdbx_seq_one_letter_code
_entity_poly.pdbx_strand_id
1 'polypeptide(L)' 'MHRHLIPALVLITLGTLFLLDNLGFAGIDVSHLISTWWPLLLILGGINLLLRRVRAGGAPCRH' A
#
# COMPACT_ATOMS: atom_id res chain seq x y z
N MET A 1 -15.83 12.52 -1.95
CA MET A 1 -14.84 13.32 -1.19
C MET A 1 -14.29 12.54 0.03
N HIS A 2 -13.74 11.33 -0.12
CA HIS A 2 -13.23 10.51 1.01
C HIS A 2 -11.84 9.87 0.74
N ARG A 3 -11.09 10.40 -0.24
CA ARG A 3 -9.89 9.73 -0.78
C ARG A 3 -8.63 9.86 0.10
N HIS A 4 -8.69 10.67 1.15
CA HIS A 4 -7.56 10.98 2.04
C HIS A 4 -7.60 10.25 3.39
N LEU A 5 -8.72 9.61 3.72
CA LEU A 5 -8.86 8.87 4.99
C LEU A 5 -8.00 7.60 5.00
N ILE A 6 -7.91 6.94 3.85
CA ILE A 6 -7.12 5.70 3.68
C ILE A 6 -5.64 5.94 4.01
N PRO A 7 -4.92 6.91 3.38
CA PRO A 7 -3.52 7.13 3.70
C PRO A 7 -3.30 7.65 5.12
N ALA A 8 -4.23 8.46 5.66
CA ALA A 8 -4.15 8.93 7.03
C ALA A 8 -4.22 7.77 8.04
N LEU A 9 -5.17 6.86 7.85
CA LEU A 9 -5.35 5.71 8.73
C LEU A 9 -4.15 4.75 8.66
N VAL A 10 -3.64 4.49 7.45
CA VAL A 10 -2.42 3.69 7.24
C VAL A 10 -1.22 4.31 7.96
N LEU A 11 -1.02 5.63 7.83
CA LEU A 11 0.09 6.34 8.47
C LEU A 11 0.01 6.26 10.00
N ILE A 12 -1.18 6.45 10.56
CA ILE A 12 -1.41 6.36 12.01
C ILE A 12 -1.10 4.94 12.51
N THR A 13 -1.65 3.91 11.85
CA THR A 13 -1.39 2.52 12.25
C THR A 13 0.09 2.17 12.16
N LEU A 14 0.78 2.56 11.09
CA LEU A 14 2.23 2.36 10.94
C LEU A 14 3.03 3.07 12.03
N GLY A 15 2.70 4.33 12.32
CA GLY A 15 3.39 5.11 13.35
C GLY A 15 3.19 4.53 14.75
N THR A 16 1.97 4.11 15.09
CA THR A 16 1.68 3.48 16.39
C THR A 16 2.40 2.15 16.54
N LEU A 17 2.39 1.28 15.52
CA LEU A 17 3.11 0.00 15.55
C LEU A 17 4.63 0.19 15.73
N PHE A 18 5.22 1.16 15.02
CA PHE A 18 6.64 1.48 15.14
C PHE A 18 7.01 1.98 16.54
N LEU A 19 6.13 2.77 17.15
CA LEU A 19 6.32 3.29 18.50
C LEU A 19 6.24 2.17 19.54
N LEU A 20 5.25 1.27 19.42
CA LEU A 20 5.08 0.11 20.30
C LEU A 20 6.27 -0.87 20.22
N ASP A 21 6.82 -1.06 19.02
CA ASP A 21 8.03 -1.86 18.76
C ASP A 21 9.26 -1.24 19.43
N ASN A 22 9.46 0.07 19.27
CA ASN A 22 10.54 0.81 19.95
C ASN A 22 10.46 0.73 21.47
N LEU A 23 9.23 0.68 22.00
CA LEU A 23 8.97 0.65 23.42
C LEU A 23 9.13 -0.77 24.01
N GLY A 24 9.40 -1.78 23.16
CA GLY A 24 9.58 -3.18 23.56
C GLY A 24 8.29 -3.87 24.01
N PHE A 25 7.14 -3.22 23.84
CA PHE A 25 5.83 -3.76 24.22
C PHE A 25 5.26 -4.69 23.13
N ALA A 26 5.66 -4.50 21.88
CA ALA A 26 5.34 -5.43 20.82
C ALA A 26 6.41 -6.55 20.81
N GLY A 27 6.18 -7.65 21.53
CA GLY A 27 6.90 -8.91 21.30
C GLY A 27 6.56 -9.56 19.95
N ILE A 28 6.11 -8.75 19.00
CA ILE A 28 5.69 -9.10 17.64
C ILE A 28 6.59 -8.26 16.74
N ASP A 29 7.41 -8.92 15.92
CA ASP A 29 8.29 -8.25 14.98
C ASP A 29 7.47 -7.47 13.93
N VAL A 30 7.12 -6.22 14.25
CA VAL A 30 6.39 -5.32 13.33
C VAL A 30 7.17 -5.17 12.03
N SER A 31 8.50 -5.08 12.15
CA SER A 31 9.42 -5.09 11.00
C SER A 31 9.26 -6.33 10.13
N HIS A 32 9.03 -7.52 10.71
CA HIS A 32 8.82 -8.75 9.96
C HIS A 32 7.48 -8.75 9.21
N LEU A 33 6.41 -8.26 9.85
CA LEU A 33 5.10 -8.08 9.22
C LEU A 33 5.20 -7.10 8.04
N ILE A 34 5.75 -5.90 8.26
CA ILE A 34 5.89 -4.89 7.20
C ILE A 34 6.72 -5.46 6.03
N SER A 35 7.84 -6.14 6.33
CA SER A 35 8.69 -6.81 5.34
C SER A 35 7.97 -7.92 4.56
N THR A 36 7.00 -8.60 5.17
CA THR A 36 6.19 -9.63 4.52
C THR A 36 5.06 -9.06 3.67
N TRP A 37 4.45 -7.94 4.08
CA TRP A 37 3.25 -7.38 3.44
C TRP A 37 3.54 -6.32 2.36
N TRP A 38 4.66 -5.59 2.42
CA TRP A 38 5.04 -4.62 1.37
C TRP A 38 5.16 -5.20 -0.04
N PRO A 39 5.69 -6.43 -0.27
CA PRO A 39 5.81 -6.97 -1.62
C PRO A 39 4.43 -7.18 -2.23
N LEU A 40 3.45 -7.60 -1.42
CA LEU A 40 2.06 -7.81 -1.85
C LEU A 40 1.44 -6.49 -2.34
N LEU A 41 1.62 -5.40 -1.61
CA LEU A 41 1.13 -4.07 -1.99
C LEU A 41 1.77 -3.58 -3.31
N LEU A 42 3.06 -3.83 -3.51
CA LEU A 42 3.73 -3.50 -4.77
C LEU A 42 3.21 -4.32 -5.94
N ILE A 43 2.97 -5.62 -5.75
CA ILE A 43 2.39 -6.49 -6.78
C ILE A 43 1.01 -5.98 -7.17
N LEU A 44 0.12 -5.71 -6.21
CA LEU A 44 -1.22 -5.15 -6.49
C LEU A 44 -1.13 -3.78 -7.18
N GLY A 45 -0.23 -2.91 -6.74
CA GLY A 45 0.00 -1.60 -7.36
C GLY A 45 0.49 -1.73 -8.82
N GLY A 46 1.44 -2.63 -9.06
CA GLY A 46 1.98 -2.93 -10.39
C GLY A 46 0.93 -3.50 -11.33
N ILE A 47 0.11 -4.45 -10.87
CA ILE A 47 -1.02 -5.00 -11.62
C ILE A 47 -2.01 -3.88 -11.98
N ASN A 48 -2.36 -3.01 -11.03
CA ASN A 48 -3.25 -1.88 -11.29
C ASN A 48 -2.69 -0.92 -12.36
N LEU A 49 -1.38 -0.68 -12.36
CA LEU A 49 -0.71 0.15 -13.36
C LEU A 49 -0.75 -0.49 -14.75
N LEU A 50 -0.46 -1.79 -14.85
CA LEU A 50 -0.53 -2.55 -16.10
C LEU A 50 -1.95 -2.59 -16.66
N LEU A 51 -2.96 -2.89 -15.83
CA LEU A 51 -4.37 -2.90 -16.22
C LEU A 51 -4.84 -1.53 -16.71
N ARG A 52 -4.36 -0.44 -16.10
CA ARG A 52 -4.63 0.92 -16.58
C ARG A 52 -4.02 1.16 -17.97
N ARG A 53 -2.80 0.69 -18.22
CA ARG A 53 -2.16 0.81 -19.54
C ARG A 53 -2.85 -0.02 -20.61
N VAL A 54 -3.22 -1.26 -20.33
CA VAL A 54 -3.95 -2.13 -21.28
C VAL A 54 -5.27 -1.49 -21.70
N ARG A 55 -6.02 -0.91 -20.75
CA ARG A 55 -7.25 -0.17 -21.05
C ARG A 55 -7.01 1.12 -21.84
N ALA A 56 -5.89 1.82 -21.59
CA ALA A 56 -5.54 3.04 -22.31
C ALA A 56 -5.05 2.79 -23.74
N GLY A 57 -4.48 1.61 -24.03
CA GLY A 57 -4.02 1.22 -25.36
C GLY A 57 -5.13 0.87 -26.36
N GLY A 58 -6.39 0.84 -25.92
CA GLY A 58 -7.56 0.57 -26.76
C GLY A 58 -8.25 1.82 -27.31
N ALA A 59 -7.57 2.97 -27.39
CA ALA A 59 -8.14 4.14 -28.05
C ALA A 59 -8.39 3.81 -29.53
N PRO A 60 -9.64 3.84 -30.02
CA PRO A 60 -9.90 3.63 -31.44
C PRO A 60 -9.25 4.77 -32.21
N CYS A 61 -8.52 4.45 -33.28
CA CYS A 61 -8.10 5.43 -34.27
C CYS A 61 -9.35 6.18 -34.74
N ARG A 62 -9.52 7.40 -34.24
CA ARG A 62 -10.64 8.27 -34.57
C ARG A 62 -10.29 8.92 -35.92
N HIS A 63 -10.88 8.37 -36.98
CA HIS A 63 -10.92 8.95 -38.33
C HIS A 63 -11.59 10.33 -38.31
#